data_AF-A0A945HI53-F1
#
_entry.id   AF-A0A945HI53-F1
#
_cell.length_a   1.000
_cell.length_b   1.000
_cell.length_c   1.000
_cell.angle_alpha   90.00
_cell.angle_beta   90.00
_cell.angle_gamma   90.00
#
_symmetry.space_group_name_H-M   'P 1'
#
loop_
_entity.id
_entity.type
_entity.pdbx_description
1 polymer ?
#
loop_
_entity_poly.entity_id
_entity_poly.type
_entity_poly.pdbx_seq_one_letter_code
_entity_poly.pdbx_strand_id
1 'polypeptide(L)'
;AYVLYEAPLFISLMIAKSVYPIFVQSFQDNKIKFFELYATLSSYMTLLSYLIVLFIVVFHEILIQITFGDSFEESSKILMLLSFGMIPMFNACLRSSYITISGNQKIILYTTVFSAVINVLLNIILINEYAVQGAVYATVITQILSLFILNIIFAETRNLFYIQVKSLIFMGIWRKR
;
A
#
# COMPACT_ATOMS: atom_id res chain seq x y z
N ALA A 1 7.96 -1.54 16.58
CA ALA A 1 7.93 -1.16 15.14
C ALA A 1 6.59 -1.51 14.47
N TYR A 2 6.21 -2.79 14.34
CA TYR A 2 5.00 -3.19 13.60
C TYR A 2 3.70 -2.52 14.05
N VAL A 3 3.47 -2.36 15.36
CA VAL A 3 2.27 -1.67 15.88
C VAL A 3 2.15 -0.23 15.34
N LEU A 4 3.26 0.52 15.34
CA LEU A 4 3.30 1.88 14.80
C LEU A 4 3.21 1.93 13.27
N TYR A 5 3.62 0.85 12.60
CA TYR A 5 3.46 0.69 11.15
C TYR A 5 2.00 0.39 10.75
N GLU A 6 1.30 -0.44 11.51
CA GLU A 6 -0.07 -0.84 11.19
C GLU A 6 -1.10 0.25 11.49
N ALA A 7 -0.87 1.06 12.53
CA ALA A 7 -1.82 2.08 12.96
C ALA A 7 -2.24 3.05 11.83
N PRO A 8 -1.34 3.62 11.00
CA PRO A 8 -1.74 4.46 9.87
C PRO A 8 -2.46 3.71 8.74
N LEU A 9 -2.21 2.41 8.56
CA LEU A 9 -2.90 1.60 7.54
C LEU A 9 -4.40 1.48 7.83
N PHE A 10 -4.80 1.59 9.09
CA PHE A 10 -6.21 1.67 9.47
C PHE A 10 -6.93 2.86 8.81
N ILE A 11 -6.23 3.98 8.59
CA ILE A 11 -6.79 5.16 7.91
C ILE A 11 -7.15 4.82 6.46
N SER A 12 -6.25 4.13 5.74
CA SER A 12 -6.51 3.66 4.37
C SER A 12 -7.74 2.73 4.33
N LEU A 13 -7.83 1.79 5.27
CA LEU A 13 -8.97 0.88 5.38
C LEU A 13 -10.29 1.64 5.60
N MET A 14 -10.29 2.62 6.50
CA MET A 14 -11.48 3.41 6.81
C MET A 14 -11.94 4.24 5.62
N ILE A 15 -11.02 4.92 4.93
CA ILE A 15 -11.39 5.67 3.73
C ILE A 15 -11.93 4.72 2.66
N ALA A 16 -11.27 3.58 2.42
CA ALA A 16 -11.73 2.60 1.43
C ALA A 16 -13.14 2.06 1.73
N LYS A 17 -13.46 1.82 3.01
CA LYS A 17 -14.81 1.42 3.43
C LYS A 17 -15.82 2.54 3.24
N SER A 18 -15.49 3.77 3.61
CA SER A 18 -16.38 4.93 3.47
C SER A 18 -16.72 5.25 2.02
N VAL A 19 -15.77 5.09 1.10
CA VAL A 19 -15.99 5.33 -0.34
C VAL A 19 -16.58 4.14 -1.09
N TYR A 20 -16.66 2.95 -0.46
CA TYR A 20 -17.13 1.72 -1.11
C TYR A 20 -18.54 1.85 -1.72
N PRO A 21 -19.55 2.44 -1.06
CA PRO A 21 -20.88 2.61 -1.66
C PRO A 21 -20.84 3.48 -2.93
N ILE A 22 -20.02 4.54 -2.92
CA ILE A 22 -19.82 5.44 -4.06
C ILE A 22 -19.14 4.69 -5.22
N PHE A 23 -18.20 3.81 -4.91
CA PHE A 23 -17.57 2.93 -5.90
C PHE A 23 -18.58 1.99 -6.56
N VAL A 24 -19.46 1.35 -5.78
CA VAL A 24 -20.50 0.45 -6.31
C VAL A 24 -21.41 1.21 -7.27
N GLN A 25 -21.93 2.37 -6.84
CA GLN A 25 -22.83 3.18 -7.65
C GLN A 25 -22.15 3.67 -8.94
N SER A 26 -20.98 4.31 -8.83
CA SER A 26 -20.27 4.83 -10.00
C SER A 26 -19.80 3.75 -10.98
N PHE A 27 -19.48 2.55 -10.49
CA PHE A 27 -19.09 1.42 -11.35
C PHE A 27 -20.26 0.90 -12.21
N GLN A 28 -21.48 0.92 -11.67
CA GLN A 28 -22.70 0.53 -12.40
C GLN A 28 -23.14 1.62 -13.38
N ASP A 29 -23.07 2.88 -12.97
CA ASP A 29 -23.58 4.01 -13.76
C ASP A 29 -22.65 4.42 -14.90
N ASN A 30 -21.37 4.66 -14.60
CA ASN A 30 -20.42 5.21 -15.56
C ASN A 30 -18.97 4.85 -15.21
N LYS A 31 -18.42 3.87 -15.94
CA LYS A 31 -17.05 3.39 -15.76
C LYS A 31 -15.98 4.48 -15.89
N ILE A 32 -16.20 5.51 -16.72
CA ILE A 32 -15.24 6.62 -16.88
C ILE A 32 -15.18 7.42 -15.58
N LYS A 33 -16.34 7.83 -15.05
CA LYS A 33 -16.45 8.55 -13.76
C LYS A 33 -15.88 7.73 -12.60
N PHE A 34 -16.10 6.42 -12.61
CA PHE A 34 -15.49 5.51 -11.63
C PHE A 34 -13.96 5.61 -11.66
N PHE A 35 -13.33 5.49 -12.83
CA PHE A 35 -11.87 5.52 -12.93
C PHE A 35 -11.28 6.91 -12.63
N GLU A 36 -12.01 8.00 -12.91
CA GLU A 36 -11.63 9.36 -12.49
C GLU A 36 -11.65 9.53 -10.98
N LEU A 37 -12.69 9.02 -10.32
CA LEU A 37 -12.79 9.01 -8.86
C LEU A 37 -11.68 8.14 -8.26
N TYR A 38 -11.46 6.94 -8.79
CA TYR A 38 -10.38 6.04 -8.35
C TYR A 38 -9.01 6.71 -8.49
N ALA A 39 -8.73 7.39 -9.61
CA ALA A 39 -7.48 8.13 -9.80
C ALA A 39 -7.29 9.29 -8.84
N THR A 40 -8.37 10.01 -8.53
CA THR A 40 -8.35 11.09 -7.54
C THR A 40 -8.02 10.54 -6.15
N LEU A 41 -8.75 9.51 -5.70
CA LEU A 41 -8.53 8.89 -4.39
C LEU A 41 -7.17 8.20 -4.27
N SER A 42 -6.72 7.49 -5.31
CA SER A 42 -5.40 6.86 -5.34
C SER A 42 -4.28 7.91 -5.20
N SER A 43 -4.45 9.09 -5.81
CA SER A 43 -3.49 10.19 -5.67
C SER A 43 -3.48 10.79 -4.25
N TYR A 44 -4.65 10.97 -3.63
CA TYR A 44 -4.74 11.39 -2.23
C TYR A 44 -4.19 10.35 -1.24
N MET A 45 -4.46 9.06 -1.46
CA MET A 45 -3.89 7.97 -0.67
C MET A 45 -2.36 7.96 -0.74
N THR A 46 -1.83 8.16 -1.94
CA THR A 46 -0.38 8.22 -2.15
C THR A 46 0.22 9.44 -1.46
N LEU A 47 -0.42 10.62 -1.56
CA LEU A 47 0.01 11.82 -0.86
C LEU A 47 0.03 11.62 0.65
N LEU A 48 -1.05 11.06 1.20
CA LEU A 48 -1.16 10.77 2.62
C LEU A 48 -0.08 9.78 3.07
N SER A 49 0.18 8.74 2.28
CA SER A 49 1.25 7.79 2.57
C SER A 49 2.62 8.46 2.59
N TYR A 50 2.92 9.39 1.67
CA TYR A 50 4.19 10.13 1.68
C TYR A 50 4.33 11.02 2.89
N LEU A 51 3.27 11.72 3.30
CA LEU A 51 3.29 12.55 4.50
C LEU A 51 3.55 11.71 5.76
N ILE A 52 2.93 10.53 5.87
CA ILE A 52 3.10 9.63 7.00
C ILE A 52 4.50 9.00 6.99
N VAL A 53 4.99 8.55 5.83
CA VAL A 53 6.35 8.01 5.69
C VAL A 53 7.37 9.07 6.03
N LEU A 54 7.22 10.30 5.53
CA LEU A 54 8.11 11.42 5.86
C LEU A 54 8.10 11.70 7.37
N PHE A 55 6.93 11.73 7.99
CA PHE A 55 6.81 11.89 9.44
C PHE A 55 7.53 10.78 10.21
N ILE A 56 7.32 9.51 9.84
CA ILE A 56 8.01 8.38 10.49
C ILE A 56 9.52 8.46 10.26
N VAL A 57 9.98 8.79 9.06
CA VAL A 57 11.42 8.91 8.75
C VAL A 57 12.09 10.00 9.58
N VAL A 58 11.41 11.12 9.84
CA VAL A 58 11.96 12.20 10.66
C VAL A 58 11.90 11.88 12.16
N PHE A 59 10.85 11.18 12.61
CA PHE A 59 10.55 11.03 14.03
C PHE A 59 10.66 9.58 14.57
N HIS A 60 11.23 8.62 13.83
CA HIS A 60 11.20 7.19 14.21
C HIS A 60 11.79 6.88 15.60
N GLU A 61 12.87 7.56 16.00
CA GLU A 61 13.50 7.37 17.32
C GLU A 61 12.56 7.83 18.43
N ILE A 62 12.06 9.06 18.33
CA ILE A 62 11.12 9.65 19.28
C ILE A 62 9.84 8.83 19.37
N LEU A 63 9.30 8.37 18.24
CA LEU A 63 8.09 7.54 18.20
C LEU A 63 8.28 6.22 18.97
N ILE A 64 9.42 5.55 18.81
CA ILE A 64 9.72 4.33 19.54
C ILE A 64 9.96 4.61 21.02
N GLN A 65 10.75 5.65 21.33
CA GLN A 65 11.08 6.00 22.70
C GLN A 65 9.83 6.34 23.53
N ILE A 66 8.93 7.18 22.99
CA ILE A 66 7.70 7.57 23.69
C ILE A 66 6.74 6.38 23.85
N THR A 67 6.68 5.47 22.88
CA THR A 67 5.69 4.39 22.87
C THR A 67 6.15 3.15 23.65
N PHE A 68 7.44 2.83 23.58
CA PHE A 68 7.99 1.56 24.10
C PHE A 68 9.18 1.74 25.07
N GLY A 69 9.75 2.95 25.18
CA GLY A 69 10.91 3.25 26.01
C GLY A 69 12.25 2.88 25.38
N ASP A 70 13.34 3.26 26.05
CA ASP A 70 14.72 3.18 25.54
C ASP A 70 15.17 1.75 25.22
N SER A 71 14.61 0.74 25.89
CA SER A 71 14.93 -0.68 25.64
C SER A 71 14.61 -1.17 24.21
N PHE A 72 13.86 -0.40 23.42
CA PHE A 72 13.46 -0.73 22.05
C PHE A 72 14.16 0.11 20.98
N GLU A 73 15.22 0.86 21.32
CA GLU A 73 15.92 1.77 20.40
C GLU A 73 16.29 1.12 19.06
N GLU A 74 16.74 -0.14 19.06
CA GLU A 74 17.08 -0.90 17.84
C GLU A 74 15.89 -1.06 16.87
N SER A 75 14.66 -1.02 17.38
CA SER A 75 13.43 -1.10 16.58
C SER A 75 13.08 0.19 15.83
N SER A 76 13.75 1.31 16.13
CA SER A 76 13.50 2.60 15.49
C SER A 76 13.89 2.59 14.01
N LYS A 77 15.07 2.07 13.68
CA LYS A 77 15.52 1.89 12.30
C LYS A 77 14.62 0.91 11.55
N ILE A 78 14.14 -0.14 12.22
CA ILE A 78 13.18 -1.09 11.64
C ILE A 78 11.87 -0.39 11.27
N LEU A 79 11.34 0.47 12.14
CA LEU A 79 10.13 1.26 11.86
C LEU A 79 10.35 2.18 10.66
N MET A 80 11.47 2.89 10.60
CA MET A 80 11.82 3.76 9.47
C MET A 80 11.82 2.99 8.15
N LEU A 81 12.55 1.87 8.08
CA LEU A 81 12.66 1.06 6.87
C LEU A 81 11.33 0.44 6.46
N LEU A 82 10.56 -0.08 7.43
CA LEU A 82 9.26 -0.70 7.16
C LEU A 82 8.23 0.31 6.65
N SER A 83 8.33 1.59 7.07
CA SER A 83 7.39 2.65 6.68
C SER A 83 7.28 2.83 5.16
N PHE A 84 8.35 2.61 4.39
CA PHE A 84 8.30 2.69 2.92
C PHE A 84 7.29 1.73 2.29
N GLY A 85 7.01 0.61 2.95
CA GLY A 85 5.96 -0.33 2.56
C GLY A 85 4.53 0.24 2.62
N MET A 86 4.32 1.35 3.35
CA MET A 86 3.02 2.00 3.41
C MET A 86 2.57 2.57 2.07
N ILE A 87 3.49 3.03 1.22
CA ILE A 87 3.17 3.67 -0.07
C ILE A 87 2.26 2.78 -0.94
N PRO A 88 2.65 1.52 -1.25
CA PRO A 88 1.75 0.62 -1.96
C PRO A 88 0.55 0.18 -1.10
N MET A 89 0.73 -0.01 0.21
CA MET A 89 -0.34 -0.51 1.09
C MET A 89 -1.52 0.45 1.25
N PHE A 90 -1.29 1.77 1.20
CA PHE A 90 -2.36 2.76 1.21
C PHE A 90 -3.31 2.64 0.01
N ASN A 91 -2.84 2.07 -1.11
CA ASN A 91 -3.65 1.82 -2.30
C ASN A 91 -4.24 0.40 -2.35
N ALA A 92 -3.79 -0.52 -1.48
CA ALA A 92 -4.23 -1.91 -1.51
C ALA A 92 -5.72 -2.07 -1.19
N CYS A 93 -6.24 -1.29 -0.23
CA CYS A 93 -7.65 -1.34 0.13
C CYS A 93 -8.57 -0.84 -1.01
N LEU A 94 -8.21 0.27 -1.67
CA LEU A 94 -8.95 0.78 -2.84
C LEU A 94 -8.95 -0.23 -3.99
N ARG A 95 -7.79 -0.85 -4.26
CA ARG A 95 -7.66 -1.92 -5.25
C ARG A 95 -8.57 -3.11 -4.91
N SER A 96 -8.58 -3.54 -3.65
CA SER A 96 -9.43 -4.64 -3.20
C SER A 96 -10.90 -4.33 -3.45
N SER A 97 -11.35 -3.12 -3.12
CA SER A 97 -12.73 -2.68 -3.40
C SER A 97 -13.10 -2.79 -4.88
N TYR A 98 -12.21 -2.36 -5.78
CA TYR A 98 -12.43 -2.51 -7.23
C TYR A 98 -12.52 -3.97 -7.66
N ILE A 99 -11.61 -4.82 -7.18
CA ILE A 99 -11.59 -6.25 -7.54
C ILE A 99 -12.89 -6.92 -7.10
N THR A 100 -13.38 -6.62 -5.90
CA THR A 100 -14.67 -7.11 -5.39
C THR A 100 -15.82 -6.67 -6.29
N ILE A 101 -15.91 -5.37 -6.59
CA ILE A 101 -17.02 -4.79 -7.38
C ILE A 101 -17.02 -5.28 -8.82
N SER A 102 -15.83 -5.50 -9.40
CA SER A 102 -15.70 -6.04 -10.76
C SER A 102 -15.92 -7.55 -10.86
N GLY A 103 -16.15 -8.25 -9.74
CA GLY A 103 -16.40 -9.70 -9.71
C GLY A 103 -15.15 -10.58 -9.83
N ASN A 104 -13.95 -10.00 -9.73
CA ASN A 104 -12.68 -10.69 -10.02
C ASN A 104 -11.94 -11.15 -8.76
N GLN A 105 -12.65 -11.58 -7.71
CA GLN A 105 -12.09 -11.91 -6.38
C GLN A 105 -10.92 -12.90 -6.43
N LYS A 106 -10.85 -13.79 -7.43
CA LYS A 106 -9.72 -14.71 -7.64
C LYS A 106 -8.37 -13.98 -7.77
N ILE A 107 -8.35 -12.74 -8.27
CA ILE A 107 -7.15 -11.91 -8.35
C ILE A 107 -6.58 -11.62 -6.96
N ILE A 108 -7.43 -11.43 -5.94
CA ILE A 108 -6.96 -11.25 -4.55
C ILE A 108 -6.29 -12.53 -4.06
N LEU A 109 -6.88 -13.71 -4.30
CA LEU A 109 -6.27 -14.99 -3.95
C LEU A 109 -4.90 -15.17 -4.61
N TYR A 110 -4.81 -14.95 -5.93
CA TYR A 110 -3.54 -15.04 -6.65
C TYR A 110 -2.52 -14.01 -6.13
N THR A 111 -2.98 -12.81 -5.76
CA THR A 111 -2.13 -11.82 -5.11
C THR A 111 -1.58 -12.33 -3.80
N THR A 112 -2.42 -12.83 -2.90
CA THR A 112 -2.01 -13.34 -1.60
C THR A 112 -1.02 -14.50 -1.73
N VAL A 113 -1.28 -15.46 -2.63
CA VAL A 113 -0.37 -16.60 -2.85
C VAL A 113 0.98 -16.13 -3.41
N PHE A 114 0.97 -15.27 -4.43
CA PHE A 114 2.19 -14.69 -4.98
C PHE A 114 2.99 -13.92 -3.92
N SER A 115 2.31 -13.06 -3.13
CA SER A 115 2.92 -12.31 -2.03
C SER A 115 3.57 -13.24 -1.01
N ALA A 116 2.88 -14.31 -0.60
CA ALA A 116 3.41 -15.25 0.37
C ALA A 116 4.67 -15.96 -0.15
N VAL A 117 4.62 -16.47 -1.40
CA VAL A 117 5.75 -17.16 -2.02
C VAL A 117 6.95 -16.22 -2.17
N ILE A 118 6.75 -15.03 -2.76
CA ILE A 118 7.86 -14.10 -2.95
C ILE A 118 8.44 -13.60 -1.62
N ASN A 119 7.60 -13.41 -0.59
CA ASN A 119 8.05 -13.01 0.73
C ASN A 119 8.92 -14.08 1.39
N VAL A 120 8.50 -15.35 1.35
CA VAL A 120 9.30 -16.47 1.89
C VAL A 120 10.63 -16.58 1.16
N LEU A 121 10.63 -16.52 -0.18
CA LEU A 121 11.86 -16.57 -0.98
C LEU A 121 12.81 -15.41 -0.64
N LEU A 122 12.29 -14.19 -0.58
CA LEU A 122 13.09 -13.02 -0.23
C LEU A 122 13.59 -13.07 1.21
N ASN A 123 12.79 -13.57 2.15
CA ASN A 123 13.23 -13.76 3.54
C ASN A 123 14.42 -14.74 3.62
N ILE A 124 14.35 -15.89 2.94
CA ILE A 124 15.44 -16.87 2.94
C ILE A 124 16.73 -16.26 2.39
N ILE A 125 16.65 -15.43 1.35
CA ILE A 125 17.81 -14.81 0.72
C ILE A 125 18.35 -13.66 1.61
N LEU A 126 17.48 -12.71 1.97
CA LEU A 126 17.90 -11.44 2.56
C LEU A 126 18.19 -11.53 4.06
N ILE A 127 17.57 -12.46 4.80
CA ILE A 127 17.85 -12.60 6.25
C ILE A 127 19.28 -13.12 6.47
N ASN A 128 19.77 -13.99 5.59
CA ASN A 128 21.14 -14.49 5.70
C ASN A 128 22.19 -13.38 5.53
N GLU A 129 21.92 -12.37 4.71
CA GLU A 129 22.84 -11.26 4.44
C GLU A 129 22.63 -10.05 5.37
N TYR A 130 21.38 -9.76 5.74
CA TYR A 130 20.99 -8.51 6.43
C TYR A 130 20.29 -8.73 7.77
N ALA A 131 20.25 -9.96 8.28
CA ALA A 131 19.56 -10.34 9.52
C ALA A 131 18.11 -9.79 9.57
N VAL A 132 17.73 -9.11 10.65
CA VAL A 132 16.38 -8.56 10.85
C VAL A 132 16.02 -7.52 9.78
N GLN A 133 16.99 -6.73 9.28
CA GLN A 133 16.72 -5.77 8.21
C GLN A 133 16.34 -6.49 6.90
N GLY A 134 16.89 -7.69 6.67
CA GLY A 134 16.53 -8.55 5.54
C GLY A 134 15.04 -8.88 5.50
N ALA A 135 14.43 -9.16 6.66
CA ALA A 135 13.00 -9.43 6.76
C ALA A 135 12.14 -8.19 6.43
N VAL A 136 12.63 -7.00 6.81
CA VAL A 136 11.97 -5.73 6.48
C VAL A 136 12.04 -5.46 4.99
N TYR A 137 13.21 -5.62 4.37
CA TYR A 137 13.39 -5.46 2.92
C TYR A 137 12.53 -6.45 2.14
N ALA A 138 12.51 -7.72 2.54
CA ALA A 138 11.65 -8.73 1.94
C ALA A 138 10.17 -8.32 1.96
N THR A 139 9.71 -7.76 3.08
CA THR A 139 8.33 -7.29 3.26
C THR A 139 8.01 -6.09 2.37
N VAL A 140 8.83 -5.04 2.40
CA VAL A 140 8.61 -3.83 1.58
C VAL A 140 8.65 -4.15 0.09
N ILE A 141 9.64 -4.95 -0.35
CA ILE A 141 9.75 -5.39 -1.74
C ILE A 141 8.52 -6.19 -2.13
N THR A 142 8.11 -7.17 -1.30
CA THR A 142 6.89 -7.96 -1.55
C THR A 142 5.67 -7.07 -1.75
N GLN A 143 5.47 -6.08 -0.89
CA GLN A 143 4.32 -5.18 -0.96
C GLN A 143 4.30 -4.36 -2.26
N ILE A 144 5.45 -3.86 -2.70
CA ILE A 144 5.61 -3.16 -3.98
C ILE A 144 5.30 -4.09 -5.15
N LEU A 145 5.91 -5.28 -5.19
CA LEU A 145 5.71 -6.24 -6.27
C LEU A 145 4.25 -6.69 -6.36
N SER A 146 3.63 -6.98 -5.22
CA SER A 146 2.26 -7.49 -5.15
C SER A 146 1.24 -6.48 -5.68
N LEU A 147 1.46 -5.18 -5.44
CA LEU A 147 0.58 -4.15 -5.97
C LEU A 147 0.84 -3.90 -7.46
N PHE A 148 2.09 -3.69 -7.86
CA PHE A 148 2.39 -3.24 -9.22
C PHE A 148 2.46 -4.36 -10.25
N ILE A 149 3.20 -5.45 -9.97
CA ILE A 149 3.42 -6.54 -10.93
C ILE A 149 2.11 -7.28 -11.22
N LEU A 150 1.31 -7.56 -10.20
CA LEU A 150 0.08 -8.28 -10.44
C LEU A 150 -0.98 -7.40 -11.13
N ASN A 151 -0.99 -6.10 -10.86
CA ASN A 151 -1.91 -5.21 -11.56
C ASN A 151 -1.61 -5.11 -13.06
N ILE A 152 -0.34 -5.19 -13.49
CA ILE A 152 0.00 -5.17 -14.91
C ILE A 152 -0.28 -6.52 -15.60
N ILE A 153 -0.11 -7.64 -14.89
CA ILE A 153 -0.34 -9.00 -15.43
C ILE A 153 -1.82 -9.25 -15.71
N PHE A 154 -2.70 -9.00 -14.74
CA PHE A 154 -4.14 -9.22 -14.92
C PHE A 154 -4.77 -8.09 -15.73
N ALA A 155 -5.43 -8.44 -16.84
CA ALA A 155 -6.03 -7.48 -17.76
C ALA A 155 -7.10 -6.61 -17.07
N GLU A 156 -7.82 -7.19 -16.12
CA GLU A 156 -8.89 -6.57 -15.34
C GLU A 156 -8.35 -5.45 -14.44
N THR A 157 -7.11 -5.55 -13.96
CA THR A 157 -6.49 -4.56 -13.06
C THR A 157 -5.47 -3.65 -13.74
N ARG A 158 -5.25 -3.79 -15.05
CA ARG A 158 -4.22 -3.03 -15.78
C ARG A 158 -4.47 -1.52 -15.76
N ASN A 159 -5.73 -1.10 -15.79
CA ASN A 159 -6.07 0.32 -15.65
C ASN A 159 -5.67 0.86 -14.27
N LEU A 160 -5.81 0.06 -13.21
CA LEU A 160 -5.43 0.44 -11.85
C LEU A 160 -3.91 0.61 -11.75
N PHE A 161 -3.12 -0.25 -12.40
CA PHE A 161 -1.67 -0.10 -12.48
C PHE A 161 -1.28 1.29 -13.02
N TYR A 162 -1.78 1.66 -14.20
CA TYR A 162 -1.44 2.95 -14.80
C TYR A 162 -1.89 4.13 -13.94
N ILE A 163 -3.06 4.03 -13.31
CA ILE A 163 -3.54 5.06 -12.40
C ILE A 163 -2.62 5.17 -11.18
N GLN A 164 -2.31 4.06 -10.50
CA GLN A 164 -1.48 4.04 -9.31
C GLN A 164 -0.06 4.55 -9.59
N VAL A 165 0.54 4.16 -10.72
CA VAL A 165 1.85 4.68 -11.15
C VAL A 165 1.78 6.19 -11.39
N LYS A 166 0.73 6.69 -12.06
CA LYS A 166 0.51 8.14 -12.24
C LYS A 166 0.23 8.87 -10.93
N SER A 167 -0.37 8.19 -9.95
CA SER A 167 -0.63 8.73 -8.61
C SER A 167 0.64 8.90 -7.78
N LEU A 168 1.73 8.18 -8.07
CA LEU A 168 3.05 8.40 -7.46
C LEU A 168 3.61 9.82 -7.69
N ILE A 169 3.17 10.46 -8.78
CA ILE A 169 3.50 11.86 -9.14
C ILE A 169 2.27 12.78 -9.04
N PHE A 170 1.23 12.36 -8.31
CA PHE A 170 -0.01 13.11 -8.05
C PHE A 170 -0.86 13.46 -9.28
N MET A 171 -0.60 12.89 -10.45
CA MET A 171 -1.24 13.30 -11.72
C MET A 171 -2.78 13.19 -11.70
N GLY A 172 -3.35 12.31 -10.86
CA GLY A 172 -4.81 12.19 -10.72
C GLY A 172 -5.48 13.41 -10.08
N ILE A 173 -4.75 14.25 -9.34
CA ILE A 173 -5.28 15.51 -8.77
C ILE A 173 -5.40 16.58 -9.86
N TRP A 174 -4.49 16.57 -10.83
CA TRP A 174 -4.35 17.62 -11.85
C TRP A 174 -5.25 17.42 -13.07
N ARG A 175 -5.85 16.23 -13.24
CA ARG A 175 -6.65 15.87 -14.41
C ARG A 175 -8.06 16.52 -14.44
N LYS A 176 -8.33 17.48 -13.55
CA LYS A 176 -9.63 18.14 -13.37
C LYS A 176 -9.70 19.59 -13.90
N ARG A 177 -8.88 19.94 -14.88
CA ARG A 177 -9.03 21.20 -15.64
C ARG A 177 -9.17 20.91 -17.12
#